data_AF-A0A0M4D268-F1
#
_entry.id   AF-A0A0M4D268-F1
#
_cell.length_a   1.000
_cell.length_b   1.000
_cell.length_c   1.000
_cell.angle_alpha   90.00
_cell.angle_beta   90.00
_cell.angle_gamma   90.00
#
_symmetry.space_group_name_H-M   'P 1'
#
loop_
_entity.id
_entity.type
_entity.pdbx_description
1 polymer ?
#
loop_
_entity_poly.entity_id
_entity_poly.type
_entity_poly.pdbx_seq_one_letter_code
_entity_poly.pdbx_strand_id
1 'polypeptide(L)'
;MATARIAPLLLLLLAGCLNPSGQPVTPAEPREVAGILRGETVLEGDVLFSGDVLIPAGSTLTLRPGTRVRIQVSESTRIDPEYLSPATELLVRGTLNILGTPEAPVVFLTTEAPGSEVGDDPLWAGIILDGAAAILRHLQLSRAETGVLCLRSSPRVEGSVFSECRYGLIAQQGSAPLLVGNTFKNGEGGVFCWLGSDPVLEGNGIVGNAEEGVFVDATSRPTLAGNRITGNAIGLALYPRDLVYDPTQIRENEENIRLLGPEEVSP
;
A
#
# COMPACT_ATOMS: atom_id res chain seq x y z
N MET A 1 -66.02 3.88 37.87
CA MET A 1 -65.57 5.16 37.29
C MET A 1 -64.08 5.27 37.52
N ALA A 2 -63.28 5.02 36.48
CA ALA A 2 -61.82 5.14 36.50
C ALA A 2 -61.43 5.90 35.23
N THR A 3 -60.77 7.05 35.38
CA THR A 3 -60.25 7.86 34.27
C THR A 3 -58.74 7.89 34.34
N ALA A 4 -58.10 7.38 33.28
CA ALA A 4 -56.67 7.33 33.11
C ALA A 4 -56.11 8.73 32.79
N ARG A 5 -54.94 9.06 33.35
CA ARG A 5 -54.14 10.25 33.02
C ARG A 5 -52.96 9.84 32.14
N ILE A 6 -52.85 10.48 30.98
CA ILE A 6 -51.74 10.34 30.02
C ILE A 6 -50.71 11.45 30.32
N ALA A 7 -49.43 11.08 30.44
CA ALA A 7 -48.30 12.02 30.57
C ALA A 7 -47.78 12.44 29.19
N PRO A 8 -47.31 13.69 28.99
CA PRO A 8 -46.77 14.12 27.71
C PRO A 8 -45.28 13.72 27.56
N LEU A 9 -44.95 13.24 26.36
CA LEU A 9 -43.63 12.86 25.91
C LEU A 9 -42.82 14.12 25.54
N LEU A 10 -41.65 14.31 26.15
CA LEU A 10 -40.73 15.41 25.87
C LEU A 10 -39.84 15.05 24.68
N LEU A 11 -40.00 15.73 23.55
CA LEU A 11 -39.21 15.54 22.33
C LEU A 11 -38.01 16.51 22.35
N LEU A 12 -36.78 15.99 22.49
CA LEU A 12 -35.55 16.77 22.35
C LEU A 12 -35.28 17.04 20.86
N LEU A 13 -35.27 18.31 20.47
CA LEU A 13 -34.84 18.77 19.15
C LEU A 13 -33.31 18.89 19.11
N LEU A 14 -32.66 18.05 18.30
CA LEU A 14 -31.27 18.22 17.89
C LEU A 14 -31.18 19.40 16.91
N ALA A 15 -30.52 20.48 17.33
CA ALA A 15 -30.23 21.62 16.47
C ALA A 15 -29.10 21.25 15.49
N GLY A 16 -29.47 21.00 14.24
CA GLY A 16 -28.52 20.93 13.12
C GLY A 16 -28.06 22.33 12.73
N CYS A 17 -26.75 22.53 12.60
CA CYS A 17 -26.18 23.77 12.10
C CYS A 17 -26.61 23.99 10.64
N LEU A 18 -27.59 24.87 10.42
CA LEU A 18 -28.04 25.31 9.09
C LEU A 18 -27.12 26.43 8.59
N ASN A 19 -26.54 26.21 7.40
CA ASN A 19 -25.86 27.25 6.63
C ASN A 19 -26.92 28.26 6.12
N PRO A 20 -26.70 29.59 6.16
CA PRO A 20 -27.73 30.60 5.93
C PRO A 20 -28.29 30.66 4.49
N SER A 21 -27.78 29.87 3.55
CA SER A 21 -28.26 29.82 2.16
C SER A 21 -29.15 28.61 1.84
N GLY A 22 -29.29 27.62 2.74
CA GLY A 22 -30.17 26.46 2.53
C GLY A 22 -29.86 25.60 1.29
N GLN A 23 -28.78 25.88 0.56
CA GLN A 23 -28.36 25.08 -0.57
C GLN A 23 -27.50 23.91 -0.07
N PRO A 24 -27.77 22.67 -0.52
CA PRO A 24 -26.82 21.58 -0.33
C PRO A 24 -25.47 22.04 -0.88
N VAL A 25 -24.41 21.96 -0.09
CA VAL A 25 -23.05 22.16 -0.60
C VAL A 25 -22.80 20.96 -1.51
N THR A 26 -22.86 21.16 -2.82
CA THR A 26 -22.45 20.14 -3.78
C THR A 26 -20.97 19.85 -3.49
N PRO A 27 -20.56 18.59 -3.22
CA PRO A 27 -19.15 18.27 -3.09
C PRO A 27 -18.41 18.77 -4.32
N ALA A 28 -17.27 19.43 -4.13
CA ALA A 28 -16.43 19.81 -5.26
C ALA A 28 -16.03 18.54 -6.04
N GLU A 29 -16.08 18.61 -7.37
CA GLU A 29 -15.63 17.50 -8.21
C GLU A 29 -14.15 17.19 -7.93
N PRO A 30 -13.76 15.91 -7.90
CA PRO A 30 -12.38 15.54 -7.63
C PRO A 30 -11.45 16.11 -8.71
N ARG A 31 -10.23 16.49 -8.31
CA ARG A 31 -9.23 16.92 -9.28
C ARG A 31 -8.78 15.72 -10.11
N GLU A 32 -9.08 15.74 -11.39
CA GLU A 32 -8.67 14.69 -12.32
C GLU A 32 -7.18 14.83 -12.71
N VAL A 33 -6.47 13.71 -12.75
CA VAL A 33 -5.05 13.61 -13.04
C VAL A 33 -4.79 12.38 -13.92
N ALA A 34 -4.10 12.58 -15.04
CA ALA A 34 -3.59 11.53 -15.91
C ALA A 34 -2.39 12.06 -16.72
N GLY A 35 -1.58 11.16 -17.24
CA GLY A 35 -0.42 11.46 -18.08
C GLY A 35 0.82 11.91 -17.32
N ILE A 36 1.63 12.76 -17.95
CA ILE A 36 2.96 13.12 -17.45
C ILE A 36 2.90 14.37 -16.56
N LEU A 37 3.31 14.24 -15.30
CA LEU A 37 3.41 15.36 -14.35
C LEU A 37 4.83 15.93 -14.36
N ARG A 38 5.00 17.10 -14.98
CA ARG A 38 6.32 17.77 -15.11
C ARG A 38 6.51 18.86 -14.06
N GLY A 39 7.74 18.98 -13.57
CA GLY A 39 8.11 19.96 -12.54
C GLY A 39 7.51 19.59 -11.19
N GLU A 40 7.19 20.61 -10.39
CA GLU A 40 6.59 20.43 -9.07
C GLU A 40 5.07 20.35 -9.17
N THR A 41 4.50 19.21 -8.75
CA THR A 41 3.06 19.01 -8.62
C THR A 41 2.70 18.72 -7.17
N VAL A 42 1.77 19.51 -6.61
CA VAL A 42 1.22 19.29 -5.27
C VAL A 42 -0.27 19.02 -5.41
N LEU A 43 -0.73 17.92 -4.81
CA LEU A 43 -2.13 17.52 -4.75
C LEU A 43 -2.61 17.43 -3.30
N GLU A 44 -3.88 17.75 -3.10
CA GLU A 44 -4.58 17.71 -1.82
C GLU A 44 -6.09 17.50 -2.03
N GLY A 45 -6.79 17.05 -0.99
CA GLY A 45 -8.22 16.77 -1.05
C GLY A 45 -8.55 15.50 -1.86
N ASP A 46 -9.70 15.49 -2.52
CA ASP A 46 -10.11 14.38 -3.39
C ASP A 46 -9.50 14.53 -4.79
N VAL A 47 -8.80 13.49 -5.23
CA VAL A 47 -8.09 13.40 -6.50
C VAL A 47 -8.58 12.15 -7.23
N LEU A 48 -8.82 12.24 -8.53
CA LEU A 48 -9.11 11.10 -9.40
C LEU A 48 -7.92 10.88 -10.32
N PHE A 49 -7.27 9.72 -10.23
CA PHE A 49 -6.35 9.25 -11.25
C PHE A 49 -7.17 8.53 -12.31
N SER A 50 -7.42 9.21 -13.43
CA SER A 50 -8.30 8.72 -14.51
C SER A 50 -7.57 7.87 -15.56
N GLY A 51 -6.27 7.70 -15.39
CA GLY A 51 -5.40 6.84 -16.20
C GLY A 51 -3.97 6.87 -15.64
N ASP A 52 -3.03 6.33 -16.41
CA ASP A 52 -1.63 6.23 -15.99
C ASP A 52 -1.04 7.59 -15.65
N VAL A 53 -0.24 7.63 -14.60
CA VAL A 53 0.44 8.84 -14.13
C VAL A 53 1.94 8.60 -14.12
N LEU A 54 2.68 9.41 -14.88
CA LEU A 54 4.14 9.36 -14.94
C LEU A 54 4.75 10.62 -14.29
N ILE A 55 5.63 10.42 -13.32
CA ILE A 55 6.51 11.45 -12.77
C ILE A 55 7.90 11.22 -13.34
N PRO A 56 8.35 11.95 -14.39
CA PRO A 56 9.65 11.75 -14.98
C PRO A 56 10.77 12.28 -14.07
N ALA A 57 12.01 11.88 -14.38
CA ALA A 57 13.20 12.41 -13.71
C ALA A 57 13.21 13.94 -13.70
N GLY A 58 13.62 14.53 -12.57
CA GLY A 58 13.61 15.98 -12.35
C GLY A 58 12.24 16.59 -12.07
N SER A 59 11.18 15.77 -11.94
CA SER A 59 9.85 16.21 -11.51
C SER A 59 9.49 15.61 -10.15
N THR A 60 8.57 16.25 -9.45
CA THR A 60 8.16 15.88 -8.10
C THR A 60 6.64 15.86 -8.01
N LEU A 61 6.08 14.77 -7.47
CA LEU A 61 4.71 14.73 -7.00
C LEU A 61 4.70 14.73 -5.47
N THR A 62 3.94 15.65 -4.88
CA THR A 62 3.67 15.68 -3.44
C THR A 62 2.18 15.53 -3.17
N LEU A 63 1.80 14.50 -2.39
CA LEU A 63 0.46 14.31 -1.84
C LEU A 63 0.45 14.77 -0.39
N ARG A 64 -0.37 15.79 -0.09
CA ARG A 64 -0.50 16.36 1.26
C ARG A 64 -1.27 15.44 2.22
N PRO A 65 -1.14 15.62 3.55
CA PRO A 65 -1.96 14.90 4.51
C PRO A 65 -3.46 14.95 4.17
N GLY A 66 -4.15 13.82 4.34
CA GLY A 66 -5.59 13.70 4.08
C GLY A 66 -5.98 13.61 2.61
N THR A 67 -5.02 13.59 1.67
CA THR A 67 -5.33 13.39 0.24
C THR A 67 -5.97 12.03 0.01
N ARG A 68 -7.06 12.01 -0.74
CA ARG A 68 -7.79 10.79 -1.15
C ARG A 68 -7.66 10.63 -2.65
N VAL A 69 -6.82 9.69 -3.07
CA VAL A 69 -6.60 9.35 -4.47
C VAL A 69 -7.53 8.21 -4.86
N ARG A 70 -8.45 8.46 -5.78
CA ARG A 70 -9.30 7.44 -6.39
C ARG A 70 -8.65 6.98 -7.68
N ILE A 71 -8.41 5.69 -7.79
CA ILE A 71 -7.90 5.05 -9.01
C ILE A 71 -9.10 4.62 -9.84
N GLN A 72 -9.25 5.22 -11.02
CA GLN A 72 -10.18 4.73 -12.02
C GLN A 72 -9.57 3.51 -12.68
N VAL A 73 -10.21 2.35 -12.52
CA VAL A 73 -9.75 1.10 -13.13
C VAL A 73 -9.90 1.24 -14.66
N SER A 74 -8.81 1.00 -15.37
CA SER A 74 -8.76 0.98 -16.83
C SER A 74 -7.97 -0.24 -17.28
N GLU A 75 -8.48 -1.00 -18.24
CA GLU A 75 -7.77 -2.11 -18.89
C GLU A 75 -6.93 -1.67 -20.11
N SER A 76 -6.63 -0.36 -20.25
CA SER A 76 -6.05 0.16 -21.50
C SER A 76 -4.52 0.22 -21.49
N THR A 77 -3.91 -0.79 -22.12
CA THR A 77 -2.48 -0.90 -22.45
C THR A 77 -1.96 0.30 -23.26
N ARG A 78 -1.00 1.06 -22.72
CA ARG A 78 -0.02 1.79 -23.55
C ARG A 78 1.38 1.73 -22.94
N ILE A 79 2.15 0.76 -23.46
CA ILE A 79 3.61 0.62 -23.55
C ILE A 79 4.08 -0.74 -22.95
N ASP A 80 4.73 -1.57 -23.79
CA ASP A 80 5.38 -2.90 -23.55
C ASP A 80 6.18 -3.08 -22.24
N PRO A 81 6.59 -4.31 -21.83
CA PRO A 81 6.31 -5.67 -22.34
C PRO A 81 5.50 -6.53 -21.35
N GLU A 82 5.25 -7.79 -21.71
CA GLU A 82 4.40 -8.87 -21.10
C GLU A 82 4.54 -9.18 -19.59
N TYR A 83 5.16 -8.32 -18.78
CA TYR A 83 5.33 -8.45 -17.33
C TYR A 83 4.80 -7.26 -16.52
N LEU A 84 4.14 -6.30 -17.17
CA LEU A 84 3.47 -5.17 -16.50
C LEU A 84 1.96 -5.31 -16.67
N SER A 85 1.24 -5.26 -15.55
CA SER A 85 -0.22 -5.32 -15.50
C SER A 85 -0.82 -4.27 -16.46
N PRO A 86 -1.90 -4.59 -17.21
CA PRO A 86 -2.57 -3.64 -18.11
C PRO A 86 -3.34 -2.54 -17.38
N ALA A 87 -3.28 -2.52 -16.05
CA ALA A 87 -4.07 -1.68 -15.18
C ALA A 87 -3.35 -0.36 -14.85
N THR A 88 -4.13 0.66 -14.47
CA THR A 88 -3.63 2.00 -14.17
C THR A 88 -2.42 1.99 -13.22
N GLU A 89 -1.33 2.62 -13.67
CA GLU A 89 -0.07 2.68 -12.93
C GLU A 89 0.31 4.10 -12.48
N LEU A 90 0.91 4.19 -11.29
CA LEU A 90 1.68 5.38 -10.88
C LEU A 90 3.17 5.08 -11.06
N LEU A 91 3.72 5.45 -12.21
CA LEU A 91 5.14 5.29 -12.51
C LEU A 91 5.93 6.53 -12.08
N VAL A 92 6.94 6.32 -11.25
CA VAL A 92 7.81 7.37 -10.72
C VAL A 92 9.25 7.09 -11.16
N ARG A 93 9.84 8.05 -11.87
CA ARG A 93 11.28 8.15 -12.17
C ARG A 93 11.91 9.42 -11.57
N GLY A 94 11.09 10.31 -11.03
CA GLY A 94 11.50 11.52 -10.31
C GLY A 94 11.41 11.34 -8.81
N THR A 95 10.68 12.25 -8.16
CA THR A 95 10.47 12.25 -6.71
C THR A 95 8.98 12.06 -6.37
N LEU A 96 8.67 11.18 -5.42
CA LEU A 96 7.33 11.01 -4.86
C LEU A 96 7.33 11.25 -3.35
N ASN A 97 6.56 12.23 -2.90
CA ASN A 97 6.37 12.56 -1.49
C ASN A 97 4.91 12.28 -1.11
N ILE A 98 4.67 11.20 -0.37
CA ILE A 98 3.38 10.93 0.26
C ILE A 98 3.52 11.29 1.74
N LEU A 99 2.89 12.38 2.14
CA LEU A 99 3.14 13.03 3.42
C LEU A 99 1.94 12.90 4.37
N GLY A 100 1.32 11.73 4.46
CA GLY A 100 0.25 11.48 5.41
C GLY A 100 0.71 11.66 6.86
N THR A 101 -0.25 11.77 7.77
CA THR A 101 -0.05 11.66 9.23
C THR A 101 -0.95 10.57 9.81
N PRO A 102 -0.78 10.15 11.08
CA PRO A 102 -1.72 9.21 11.71
C PRO A 102 -3.17 9.71 11.69
N GLU A 103 -3.38 11.01 11.84
CA GLU A 103 -4.70 11.66 11.88
C GLU A 103 -5.25 11.96 10.48
N ALA A 104 -4.37 12.14 9.51
CA ALA A 104 -4.70 12.51 8.14
C ALA A 104 -3.86 11.68 7.15
N PRO A 105 -4.12 10.36 7.04
CA PRO A 105 -3.40 9.51 6.11
C PRO A 105 -3.66 9.93 4.67
N VAL A 106 -2.74 9.60 3.77
CA VAL A 106 -3.01 9.65 2.33
C VAL A 106 -3.58 8.30 1.93
N VAL A 107 -4.72 8.29 1.26
CA VAL A 107 -5.47 7.06 1.00
C VAL A 107 -5.61 6.86 -0.51
N PHE A 108 -5.17 5.70 -1.00
CA PHE A 108 -5.40 5.22 -2.35
C PHE A 108 -6.55 4.22 -2.31
N LEU A 109 -7.62 4.54 -3.05
CA LEU A 109 -8.85 3.77 -3.12
C LEU A 109 -9.16 3.49 -4.58
N THR A 110 -9.71 2.33 -4.89
CA THR A 110 -10.25 2.03 -6.20
C THR A 110 -11.67 2.58 -6.31
N THR A 111 -12.13 2.93 -7.51
CA THR A 111 -13.52 3.38 -7.72
C THR A 111 -14.55 2.26 -7.53
N GLU A 112 -14.11 1.01 -7.51
CA GLU A 112 -14.98 -0.14 -7.22
C GLU A 112 -15.14 -0.38 -5.72
N ALA A 113 -16.38 -0.67 -5.30
CA ALA A 113 -16.71 -0.94 -3.92
C ALA A 113 -16.19 -2.33 -3.47
N PRO A 114 -15.88 -2.52 -2.18
CA PRO A 114 -15.62 -3.85 -1.62
C PRO A 114 -16.76 -4.80 -1.94
N GLY A 115 -16.47 -5.95 -2.56
CA GLY A 115 -17.47 -6.93 -2.98
C GLY A 115 -18.09 -6.71 -4.37
N SER A 116 -17.46 -5.90 -5.23
CA SER A 116 -17.73 -5.99 -6.68
C SER A 116 -17.44 -7.41 -7.18
N GLU A 117 -18.12 -7.84 -8.25
CA GLU A 117 -17.98 -9.19 -8.83
C GLU A 117 -16.55 -9.50 -9.35
N VAL A 118 -15.60 -8.59 -9.16
CA VAL A 118 -14.20 -8.67 -9.61
C VAL A 118 -13.34 -9.62 -8.75
N GLY A 119 -13.91 -10.18 -7.68
CA GLY A 119 -13.21 -11.20 -6.87
C GLY A 119 -11.99 -10.64 -6.13
N ASP A 120 -10.99 -11.49 -5.93
CA ASP A 120 -9.72 -11.18 -5.25
C ASP A 120 -8.65 -10.63 -6.21
N ASP A 121 -9.01 -10.36 -7.48
CA ASP A 121 -8.07 -9.91 -8.49
C ASP A 121 -7.62 -8.45 -8.24
N PRO A 122 -6.33 -8.14 -8.47
CA PRO A 122 -5.82 -6.79 -8.37
C PRO A 122 -6.51 -5.82 -9.32
N LEU A 123 -6.88 -4.65 -8.81
CA LEU A 123 -7.65 -3.64 -9.56
C LEU A 123 -6.77 -2.60 -10.26
N TRP A 124 -5.50 -2.52 -9.89
CA TRP A 124 -4.54 -1.57 -10.45
C TRP A 124 -3.10 -2.05 -10.23
N ALA A 125 -2.14 -1.52 -11.01
CA ALA A 125 -0.75 -2.00 -10.94
C ALA A 125 -0.09 -1.65 -9.59
N GLY A 126 -0.43 -0.50 -9.02
CA GLY A 126 0.17 0.05 -7.81
C GLY A 126 1.15 1.20 -8.08
N ILE A 127 2.11 1.39 -7.16
CA ILE A 127 3.13 2.44 -7.27
C ILE A 127 4.44 1.80 -7.75
N ILE A 128 4.93 2.21 -8.91
CA ILE A 128 6.18 1.71 -9.49
C ILE A 128 7.26 2.80 -9.34
N LEU A 129 8.31 2.48 -8.59
CA LEU A 129 9.47 3.34 -8.38
C LEU A 129 10.64 2.80 -9.23
N ASP A 130 11.06 3.55 -10.24
CA ASP A 130 12.12 3.16 -11.17
C ASP A 130 13.26 4.19 -11.14
N GLY A 131 14.33 3.88 -10.39
CA GLY A 131 15.41 4.82 -10.11
C GLY A 131 14.93 6.10 -9.40
N ALA A 132 13.86 6.01 -8.61
CA ALA A 132 13.18 7.15 -8.02
C ALA A 132 13.56 7.40 -6.56
N ALA A 133 13.42 8.66 -6.14
CA ALA A 133 13.45 9.04 -4.74
C ALA A 133 12.02 9.08 -4.18
N ALA A 134 11.77 8.45 -3.03
CA ALA A 134 10.43 8.47 -2.45
C ALA A 134 10.42 8.41 -0.92
N ILE A 135 9.50 9.17 -0.34
CA ILE A 135 9.14 9.14 1.08
C ILE A 135 7.64 8.89 1.16
N LEU A 136 7.25 7.78 1.77
CA LEU A 136 5.87 7.36 1.91
C LEU A 136 5.51 7.25 3.40
N ARG A 137 4.78 8.24 3.91
CA ARG A 137 4.34 8.30 5.31
C ARG A 137 2.84 8.18 5.42
N HIS A 138 2.40 7.30 6.32
CA HIS A 138 0.98 7.09 6.63
C HIS A 138 0.12 6.97 5.35
N LEU A 139 0.64 6.20 4.40
CA LEU A 139 -0.07 5.77 3.21
C LEU A 139 -1.03 4.64 3.60
N GLN A 140 -2.25 4.68 3.10
CA GLN A 140 -3.16 3.55 3.10
C GLN A 140 -3.45 3.17 1.66
N LEU A 141 -3.11 1.95 1.28
CA LEU A 141 -3.17 1.47 -0.09
C LEU A 141 -3.79 0.06 -0.10
N SER A 142 -4.71 -0.17 -1.04
CA SER A 142 -5.34 -1.49 -1.19
C SER A 142 -5.55 -1.92 -2.63
N ARG A 143 -5.73 -3.23 -2.83
CA ARG A 143 -6.16 -3.83 -4.10
C ARG A 143 -5.24 -3.57 -5.29
N ALA A 144 -3.95 -3.42 -5.02
CA ALA A 144 -2.92 -3.30 -6.05
C ALA A 144 -2.31 -4.67 -6.37
N GLU A 145 -1.80 -4.83 -7.59
CA GLU A 145 -0.98 -5.98 -8.00
C GLU A 145 0.28 -5.99 -7.14
N THR A 146 0.97 -4.86 -7.06
CA THR A 146 2.03 -4.64 -6.08
C THR A 146 1.85 -3.28 -5.44
N GLY A 147 1.66 -3.21 -4.13
CA GLY A 147 1.44 -1.93 -3.43
C GLY A 147 2.55 -0.91 -3.74
N VAL A 148 3.80 -1.33 -3.59
CA VAL A 148 4.98 -0.59 -4.09
C VAL A 148 5.98 -1.55 -4.72
N LEU A 149 6.30 -1.34 -6.01
CA LEU A 149 7.40 -2.01 -6.69
C LEU A 149 8.62 -1.09 -6.72
N CYS A 150 9.71 -1.51 -6.07
CA CYS A 150 10.98 -0.80 -6.07
C CYS A 150 11.96 -1.42 -7.08
N LEU A 151 12.26 -0.69 -8.14
CA LEU A 151 13.28 -1.02 -9.12
C LEU A 151 14.43 -0.01 -8.99
N ARG A 152 15.60 -0.47 -8.53
CA ARG A 152 16.77 0.40 -8.26
C ARG A 152 16.41 1.63 -7.41
N SER A 153 15.48 1.46 -6.47
CA SER A 153 14.87 2.54 -5.69
C SER A 153 14.85 2.16 -4.21
N SER A 154 15.23 3.09 -3.34
CA SER A 154 15.34 2.83 -1.90
C SER A 154 14.48 3.82 -1.10
N PRO A 155 13.14 3.74 -1.20
CA PRO A 155 12.24 4.63 -0.47
C PRO A 155 12.33 4.43 1.05
N ARG A 156 11.94 5.48 1.78
CA ARG A 156 11.52 5.34 3.18
C ARG A 156 10.00 5.19 3.23
N VAL A 157 9.52 4.09 3.79
CA VAL A 157 8.09 3.79 3.97
C VAL A 157 7.80 3.65 5.46
N GLU A 158 6.92 4.48 6.00
CA GLU A 158 6.74 4.61 7.44
C GLU A 158 5.26 4.72 7.82
N GLY A 159 4.86 3.94 8.84
CA GLY A 159 3.52 4.00 9.42
C GLY A 159 2.39 3.76 8.42
N SER A 160 2.67 3.04 7.34
CA SER A 160 1.77 2.83 6.20
C SER A 160 1.06 1.47 6.27
N VAL A 161 -0.07 1.34 5.59
CA VAL A 161 -0.89 0.14 5.54
C VAL A 161 -1.10 -0.29 4.09
N PHE A 162 -0.72 -1.53 3.79
CA PHE A 162 -0.95 -2.21 2.53
C PHE A 162 -1.91 -3.37 2.80
N SER A 163 -3.09 -3.36 2.19
CA SER A 163 -4.11 -4.37 2.44
C SER A 163 -4.72 -4.92 1.16
N GLU A 164 -4.98 -6.23 1.10
CA GLU A 164 -5.63 -6.84 -0.08
C GLU A 164 -4.84 -6.56 -1.37
N CYS A 165 -3.51 -6.40 -1.29
CA CYS A 165 -2.65 -6.32 -2.47
C CYS A 165 -2.20 -7.74 -2.81
N ARG A 166 -1.97 -8.08 -4.08
CA ARG A 166 -1.30 -9.37 -4.37
C ARG A 166 0.07 -9.37 -3.66
N TYR A 167 0.93 -8.40 -3.94
CA TYR A 167 2.14 -8.18 -3.16
C TYR A 167 2.09 -6.84 -2.42
N GLY A 168 2.42 -6.82 -1.15
CA GLY A 168 2.50 -5.58 -0.38
C GLY A 168 3.61 -4.65 -0.88
N LEU A 169 4.84 -5.17 -0.92
CA LEU A 169 6.01 -4.48 -1.47
C LEU A 169 6.99 -5.48 -2.09
N ILE A 170 7.52 -5.13 -3.26
CA ILE A 170 8.60 -5.87 -3.91
C ILE A 170 9.82 -4.96 -4.02
N ALA A 171 10.98 -5.44 -3.57
CA ALA A 171 12.28 -4.80 -3.80
C ALA A 171 13.10 -5.61 -4.79
N GLN A 172 13.54 -4.99 -5.89
CA GLN A 172 14.39 -5.61 -6.90
C GLN A 172 15.58 -4.74 -7.31
N GLN A 173 16.58 -5.40 -7.89
CA GLN A 173 17.70 -4.78 -8.62
C GLN A 173 18.53 -3.85 -7.72
N GLY A 174 19.01 -4.36 -6.59
CA GLY A 174 19.82 -3.58 -5.65
C GLY A 174 19.02 -2.57 -4.83
N SER A 175 17.70 -2.71 -4.75
CA SER A 175 16.86 -1.80 -3.94
C SER A 175 17.08 -2.08 -2.44
N ALA A 176 17.11 -1.02 -1.64
CA ALA A 176 17.28 -1.13 -0.18
C ALA A 176 16.31 -0.19 0.56
N PRO A 177 14.99 -0.38 0.43
CA PRO A 177 14.02 0.46 1.11
C PRO A 177 14.09 0.29 2.64
N LEU A 178 13.80 1.37 3.35
CA LEU A 178 13.65 1.38 4.81
C LEU A 178 12.15 1.33 5.14
N LEU A 179 11.71 0.22 5.73
CA LEU A 179 10.32 -0.05 6.08
C LEU A 179 10.15 -0.02 7.60
N VAL A 180 9.49 1.01 8.12
CA VAL A 180 9.35 1.23 9.58
C VAL A 180 7.88 1.27 10.01
N GLY A 181 7.48 0.38 10.91
CA GLY A 181 6.15 0.43 11.53
C GLY A 181 4.99 0.31 10.55
N ASN A 182 5.20 -0.36 9.41
CA ASN A 182 4.16 -0.58 8.41
C ASN A 182 3.33 -1.83 8.72
N THR A 183 2.17 -1.94 8.10
CA THR A 183 1.34 -3.14 8.12
C THR A 183 1.11 -3.65 6.70
N PHE A 184 1.51 -4.89 6.42
CA PHE A 184 1.22 -5.61 5.18
C PHE A 184 0.26 -6.75 5.50
N LYS A 185 -0.98 -6.71 5.00
CA LYS A 185 -2.01 -7.66 5.45
C LYS A 185 -2.98 -8.14 4.39
N ASN A 186 -3.48 -9.35 4.59
CA ASN A 186 -4.58 -9.93 3.82
C ASN A 186 -4.34 -9.89 2.31
N GLY A 187 -3.07 -9.95 1.88
CA GLY A 187 -2.67 -10.05 0.49
C GLY A 187 -2.31 -11.48 0.10
N GLU A 188 -1.74 -11.67 -1.09
CA GLU A 188 -1.09 -12.94 -1.46
C GLU A 188 0.25 -13.05 -0.73
N GLY A 189 1.11 -12.03 -0.86
CA GLY A 189 2.40 -11.94 -0.20
C GLY A 189 2.68 -10.57 0.45
N GLY A 190 3.51 -10.57 1.51
CA GLY A 190 3.86 -9.36 2.25
C GLY A 190 4.99 -8.55 1.61
N VAL A 191 6.24 -8.91 1.90
CA VAL A 191 7.45 -8.22 1.41
C VAL A 191 8.39 -9.18 0.69
N PHE A 192 8.72 -8.88 -0.56
CA PHE A 192 9.54 -9.75 -1.41
C PHE A 192 10.88 -9.07 -1.74
N CYS A 193 11.97 -9.77 -1.47
CA CYS A 193 13.34 -9.31 -1.70
C CYS A 193 13.99 -10.12 -2.83
N TRP A 194 14.24 -9.46 -3.95
CA TRP A 194 14.73 -10.06 -5.18
C TRP A 194 15.94 -9.33 -5.77
N LEU A 195 16.75 -10.05 -6.55
CA LEU A 195 17.80 -9.52 -7.40
C LEU A 195 18.77 -8.58 -6.64
N GLY A 196 19.32 -9.09 -5.54
CA GLY A 196 20.30 -8.42 -4.70
C GLY A 196 19.75 -7.24 -3.90
N SER A 197 18.50 -7.34 -3.41
CA SER A 197 17.85 -6.24 -2.69
C SER A 197 17.87 -6.46 -1.18
N ASP A 198 18.34 -5.47 -0.44
CA ASP A 198 18.64 -5.56 0.99
C ASP A 198 17.81 -4.55 1.80
N PRO A 199 16.48 -4.71 1.87
CA PRO A 199 15.63 -3.79 2.63
C PRO A 199 15.86 -3.93 4.14
N VAL A 200 15.58 -2.85 4.87
CA VAL A 200 15.55 -2.84 6.33
C VAL A 200 14.09 -2.83 6.78
N LEU A 201 13.68 -3.87 7.52
CA LEU A 201 12.34 -4.01 8.07
C LEU A 201 12.41 -3.85 9.59
N GLU A 202 11.86 -2.75 10.11
CA GLU A 202 11.82 -2.42 11.53
C GLU A 202 10.39 -2.27 12.04
N GLY A 203 10.00 -3.07 13.04
CA GLY A 203 8.73 -2.88 13.74
C GLY A 203 7.48 -3.08 12.89
N ASN A 204 7.57 -3.80 11.76
CA ASN A 204 6.43 -3.99 10.85
C ASN A 204 5.51 -5.12 11.32
N GLY A 205 4.22 -5.03 10.98
CA GLY A 205 3.26 -6.13 11.06
C GLY A 205 3.05 -6.76 9.68
N ILE A 206 3.29 -8.06 9.53
CA ILE A 206 3.10 -8.79 8.29
C ILE A 206 2.16 -9.97 8.58
N VAL A 207 0.88 -9.80 8.21
CA VAL A 207 -0.20 -10.57 8.84
C VAL A 207 -1.22 -11.09 7.86
N GLY A 208 -1.55 -12.38 7.95
CA GLY A 208 -2.73 -12.91 7.25
C GLY A 208 -2.58 -12.98 5.74
N ASN A 209 -1.36 -13.02 5.19
CA ASN A 209 -1.15 -13.17 3.75
C ASN A 209 -1.31 -14.64 3.34
N ALA A 210 -1.88 -14.87 2.15
CA ALA A 210 -2.24 -16.20 1.68
C ALA A 210 -1.02 -17.09 1.36
N GLU A 211 0.15 -16.49 1.15
CA GLU A 211 1.42 -17.16 0.87
C GLU A 211 2.52 -16.68 1.86
N GLU A 212 3.64 -16.16 1.37
CA GLU A 212 4.76 -15.70 2.18
C GLU A 212 4.51 -14.33 2.82
N GLY A 213 4.75 -14.23 4.12
CA GLY A 213 4.91 -12.95 4.80
C GLY A 213 6.14 -12.21 4.29
N VAL A 214 7.31 -12.83 4.35
CA VAL A 214 8.54 -12.30 3.74
C VAL A 214 9.22 -13.37 2.92
N PHE A 215 9.49 -13.06 1.66
CA PHE A 215 10.29 -13.87 0.76
C PHE A 215 11.66 -13.24 0.54
N VAL A 216 12.72 -14.06 0.54
CA VAL A 216 14.09 -13.62 0.27
C VAL A 216 14.79 -14.58 -0.70
N ASP A 217 15.20 -14.07 -1.87
CA ASP A 217 16.00 -14.86 -2.81
C ASP A 217 17.45 -15.09 -2.37
N ALA A 218 18.15 -15.94 -3.12
CA ALA A 218 19.52 -16.33 -2.84
C ALA A 218 20.52 -15.16 -2.81
N THR A 219 20.21 -14.05 -3.48
CA THR A 219 21.09 -12.90 -3.67
C THR A 219 20.81 -11.75 -2.71
N SER A 220 19.69 -11.80 -2.00
CA SER A 220 19.19 -10.72 -1.14
C SER A 220 19.48 -10.99 0.34
N ARG A 221 19.69 -9.93 1.13
CA ARG A 221 20.06 -9.98 2.55
C ARG A 221 19.36 -8.87 3.34
N PRO A 222 18.04 -8.95 3.55
CA PRO A 222 17.32 -7.95 4.34
C PRO A 222 17.73 -7.96 5.81
N THR A 223 17.57 -6.82 6.47
CA THR A 223 17.65 -6.72 7.94
C THR A 223 16.26 -6.82 8.55
N LEU A 224 16.06 -7.72 9.50
CA LEU A 224 14.79 -7.93 10.18
C LEU A 224 14.91 -7.61 11.67
N ALA A 225 14.21 -6.58 12.14
CA ALA A 225 14.24 -6.18 13.55
C ALA A 225 12.84 -5.84 14.09
N GLY A 226 12.36 -6.59 15.08
CA GLY A 226 11.11 -6.27 15.79
C GLY A 226 9.84 -6.45 14.95
N ASN A 227 9.86 -7.25 13.90
CA ASN A 227 8.72 -7.43 12.99
C ASN A 227 7.79 -8.52 13.49
N ARG A 228 6.50 -8.26 13.60
CA ARG A 228 5.49 -9.28 13.91
C ARG A 228 5.01 -9.94 12.63
N ILE A 229 5.40 -11.19 12.39
CA ILE A 229 5.06 -11.98 11.20
C ILE A 229 4.19 -13.17 11.61
N THR A 230 2.87 -13.06 11.38
CA THR A 230 1.89 -14.00 11.96
C THR A 230 0.69 -14.28 11.06
N GLY A 231 0.16 -15.50 11.10
CA GLY A 231 -1.07 -15.84 10.37
C GLY A 231 -0.91 -15.93 8.85
N ASN A 232 0.32 -15.97 8.34
CA ASN A 232 0.58 -16.21 6.91
C ASN A 232 0.67 -17.71 6.65
N ALA A 233 0.55 -18.15 5.39
CA ALA A 233 0.85 -19.54 5.06
C ALA A 233 2.32 -19.87 5.36
N ILE A 234 3.25 -18.97 4.98
CA ILE A 234 4.65 -19.07 5.36
C ILE A 234 5.10 -17.75 5.99
N GLY A 235 5.68 -17.79 7.19
CA GLY A 235 6.20 -16.59 7.84
C GLY A 235 7.39 -15.99 7.08
N LEU A 236 8.51 -16.72 7.06
CA LEU A 236 9.69 -16.41 6.25
C LEU A 236 9.98 -17.54 5.26
N ALA A 237 10.12 -17.22 3.98
CA ALA A 237 10.63 -18.12 2.96
C ALA A 237 12.01 -17.64 2.48
N LEU A 238 13.07 -18.38 2.82
CA LEU A 238 14.45 -17.90 2.74
C LEU A 238 15.32 -18.85 1.95
N TYR A 239 15.95 -18.37 0.89
CA TYR A 239 17.15 -19.02 0.36
C TYR A 239 18.38 -18.86 1.27
N PRO A 240 18.73 -17.65 1.78
CA PRO A 240 19.86 -17.51 2.67
C PRO A 240 19.59 -18.14 4.04
N ARG A 241 20.51 -19.01 4.48
CA ARG A 241 20.42 -19.75 5.75
C ARG A 241 21.10 -19.02 6.91
N ASP A 242 21.84 -17.96 6.61
CA ASP A 242 22.65 -17.16 7.53
C ASP A 242 21.97 -15.85 7.98
N LEU A 243 20.75 -15.57 7.50
CA LEU A 243 19.99 -14.41 7.93
C LEU A 243 19.70 -14.44 9.43
N VAL A 244 19.96 -13.31 10.09
CA VAL A 244 19.66 -13.11 11.50
C VAL A 244 18.22 -12.62 11.64
N TYR A 245 17.43 -13.34 12.41
CA TYR A 245 16.07 -12.97 12.79
C TYR A 245 15.75 -13.52 14.17
N ASP A 246 14.78 -12.91 14.86
CA ASP A 246 14.26 -13.39 16.13
C ASP A 246 13.05 -14.31 15.88
N PRO A 247 13.18 -15.64 16.05
CA PRO A 247 12.11 -16.59 15.74
C PRO A 247 10.85 -16.38 16.59
N THR A 248 10.93 -15.69 17.73
CA THR A 248 9.75 -15.42 18.56
C THR A 248 8.78 -14.43 17.90
N GLN A 249 9.26 -13.69 16.91
CA GLN A 249 8.47 -12.72 16.15
C GLN A 249 7.81 -13.34 14.91
N ILE A 250 8.21 -14.55 14.54
CA ILE A 250 7.69 -15.32 13.40
C ILE A 250 6.95 -16.55 13.95
N ARG A 251 5.67 -16.38 14.22
CA ARG A 251 4.84 -17.36 14.93
C ARG A 251 3.43 -17.37 14.40
N GLU A 252 2.67 -18.42 14.72
CA GLU A 252 1.26 -18.51 14.33
C GLU A 252 1.03 -18.44 12.81
N ASN A 253 2.07 -18.73 12.00
CA ASN A 253 1.94 -19.01 10.57
C ASN A 253 1.68 -20.51 10.39
N GLU A 254 1.16 -20.93 9.23
CA GLU A 254 1.01 -22.37 8.94
C GLU A 254 2.39 -23.05 8.93
N GLU A 255 3.39 -22.38 8.35
CA GLU A 255 4.81 -22.68 8.49
C GLU A 255 5.56 -21.40 8.89
N ASN A 256 6.26 -21.39 10.03
CA ASN A 256 6.95 -20.17 10.46
C ASN A 256 8.15 -19.84 9.56
N ILE A 257 8.98 -20.84 9.24
CA ILE A 257 10.21 -20.66 8.47
C ILE A 257 10.33 -21.79 7.46
N ARG A 258 10.44 -21.43 6.18
CA ARG A 258 10.78 -22.34 5.09
C ARG A 258 12.15 -21.98 4.52
N LEU A 259 13.09 -22.91 4.60
CA LEU A 259 14.39 -22.78 3.93
C LEU A 259 14.29 -23.33 2.51
N LEU A 260 14.68 -22.52 1.53
CA LEU A 260 14.59 -22.79 0.10
C LEU A 260 15.96 -23.18 -0.48
N GLY A 261 15.95 -23.89 -1.61
CA GLY A 261 17.16 -24.35 -2.28
C GLY A 261 17.81 -25.58 -1.61
N PRO A 262 18.82 -26.18 -2.26
CA PRO A 262 19.49 -27.36 -1.73
C PRO A 262 20.14 -27.05 -0.38
N GLU A 263 20.19 -28.04 0.51
CA GLU A 263 21.11 -27.98 1.64
C GLU A 263 22.53 -27.99 1.05
N GLU A 264 23.36 -27.00 1.39
CA GLU A 264 24.78 -27.06 1.02
C GLU A 264 25.38 -28.32 1.65
N VAL A 265 25.61 -29.33 0.81
CA VAL A 265 26.45 -30.46 1.18
C VAL A 265 27.85 -29.88 1.29
N SER A 266 28.32 -29.65 2.53
CA SER A 266 29.72 -29.28 2.75
C SER A 266 30.63 -30.31 2.06
N PRO A 267 31.67 -29.89 1.32
CA PRO A 267 32.61 -30.82 0.67
C PRO A 267 33.39 -31.66 1.68
#